data_AF-A0A2D4L5Z8-F1
#
_entry.id   AF-A0A2D4L5Z8-F1
#
_cell.length_a   1.000
_cell.length_b   1.000
_cell.length_c   1.000
_cell.angle_alpha   90.00
_cell.angle_beta   90.00
_cell.angle_gamma   90.00
#
_symmetry.space_group_name_H-M   'P 1'
#
loop_
_entity.id
_entity.type
_entity.pdbx_description
1 polymer ?
#
loop_
_entity_poly.entity_id
_entity_poly.type
_entity_poly.pdbx_seq_one_letter_code
_entity_poly.pdbx_strand_id
1 'polypeptide(L)'
;GFIQFAELQFLEAKELFRSSQLDVRELISLYPLLLPTSSSFMRSHPPLHEYADLNQLTQGDQEKMIKCKQFLMTYLSEVRSMDVTNGYKEDIDTALLKLYAESNHESLLDLLVSENFCLLSDSAAWLEKHKKFFALGLLYHSNGQDAAALQLWIQIVNGEIQDSTRTDLYDYIVDFLTSCSDHELVWKYAEWILEHNEEVGVYIFTKRPLEDQEKNSFNQDDVIKCLKKYPVSLVKYLEYLVLEKRIKKEKYHTYLT
;
A
#
# COMPACT_ATOMS: atom_id res chain seq x y z
N GLY A 1 -23.63 -5.17 -24.44
CA GLY A 1 -22.97 -4.64 -23.23
C GLY A 1 -23.55 -3.30 -22.84
N PHE A 2 -23.16 -2.22 -23.51
CA PHE A 2 -23.47 -0.85 -23.09
C PHE A 2 -24.96 -0.49 -23.01
N ILE A 3 -25.81 -1.07 -23.88
CA ILE A 3 -27.28 -0.92 -23.77
C ILE A 3 -27.77 -1.43 -22.40
N GLN A 4 -27.39 -2.66 -22.04
CA GLN A 4 -27.76 -3.28 -20.76
C GLN A 4 -27.16 -2.52 -19.56
N PHE A 5 -25.93 -2.00 -19.71
CA PHE A 5 -25.31 -1.16 -18.68
C PHE A 5 -26.09 0.13 -18.44
N ALA A 6 -26.55 0.81 -19.50
CA ALA A 6 -27.37 2.02 -19.38
C ALA A 6 -28.75 1.75 -18.77
N GLU A 7 -29.29 0.54 -18.97
CA GLU A 7 -30.53 0.06 -18.33
C GLU A 7 -30.32 -0.50 -16.91
N LEU A 8 -29.09 -0.41 -16.38
CA LEU A 8 -28.66 -0.94 -15.07
C LEU A 8 -28.85 -2.47 -14.92
N GLN A 9 -28.94 -3.18 -16.04
CA GLN A 9 -28.95 -4.64 -16.11
C GLN A 9 -27.50 -5.16 -16.04
N PHE A 10 -26.91 -5.05 -14.85
CA PHE A 10 -25.47 -5.22 -14.66
C PHE A 10 -24.98 -6.65 -14.89
N LEU A 11 -25.79 -7.67 -14.56
CA LEU A 11 -25.41 -9.06 -14.76
C LEU A 11 -25.30 -9.37 -16.26
N GLU A 12 -26.31 -8.99 -17.03
CA GLU A 12 -26.37 -9.13 -18.48
C GLU A 12 -25.28 -8.29 -19.17
N ALA A 13 -25.07 -7.06 -18.69
CA ALA A 13 -23.99 -6.21 -19.17
C ALA A 13 -22.63 -6.87 -19.00
N LYS A 14 -22.35 -7.44 -17.81
CA LYS A 14 -21.11 -8.15 -17.50
C LYS A 14 -20.83 -9.29 -18.47
N GLU A 15 -21.80 -10.20 -18.64
CA GLU A 15 -21.66 -11.36 -19.52
C GLU A 15 -21.42 -10.95 -20.98
N LEU A 16 -22.12 -9.91 -21.44
CA LEU A 16 -21.91 -9.35 -22.77
C LEU A 16 -20.52 -8.72 -22.92
N PHE A 17 -20.03 -7.97 -21.93
CA PHE A 17 -18.69 -7.39 -22.00
C PHE A 17 -17.61 -8.47 -22.02
N ARG A 18 -17.72 -9.49 -21.17
CA ARG A 18 -16.79 -10.63 -21.11
C ARG A 18 -16.77 -11.41 -22.43
N SER A 19 -17.94 -11.80 -22.94
CA SER A 19 -18.03 -12.56 -24.19
C SER A 19 -17.51 -11.77 -25.39
N SER A 20 -17.68 -10.44 -25.40
CA SER A 20 -17.16 -9.56 -26.45
C SER A 20 -15.68 -9.21 -26.33
N GLN A 21 -15.01 -9.58 -25.23
CA GLN A 21 -13.64 -9.15 -24.90
C GLN A 21 -13.48 -7.62 -24.98
N LEU A 22 -14.42 -6.89 -24.35
CA LEU A 22 -14.38 -5.43 -24.32
C LEU A 22 -13.04 -4.94 -23.75
N ASP A 23 -12.43 -3.95 -24.40
CA ASP A 23 -11.37 -3.14 -23.77
C ASP A 23 -11.99 -2.36 -22.61
N VAL A 24 -11.64 -2.75 -21.39
CA VAL A 24 -12.25 -2.21 -20.16
C VAL A 24 -12.05 -0.71 -19.99
N ARG A 25 -11.07 -0.12 -20.67
CA ARG A 25 -10.83 1.32 -20.65
C ARG A 25 -11.97 2.10 -21.28
N GLU A 26 -12.76 1.50 -22.17
CA GLU A 26 -14.02 2.08 -22.63
C GLU A 26 -14.95 2.38 -21.45
N LEU A 27 -15.10 1.43 -20.51
CA LEU A 27 -15.89 1.62 -19.29
C LEU A 27 -15.23 2.59 -18.31
N ILE A 28 -13.92 2.48 -18.08
CA ILE A 28 -13.20 3.40 -17.17
C ILE A 28 -13.34 4.84 -17.66
N SER A 29 -13.25 5.06 -18.98
CA SER A 29 -13.33 6.40 -19.60
C SER A 29 -14.68 7.11 -19.38
N LEU A 30 -15.72 6.39 -18.96
CA LEU A 30 -17.02 6.98 -18.62
C LEU A 30 -16.99 7.73 -17.29
N TYR A 31 -16.01 7.43 -16.44
CA TYR A 31 -15.88 8.00 -15.12
C TYR A 31 -14.80 9.07 -15.17
N PRO A 32 -15.17 10.36 -15.03
CA PRO A 32 -14.19 11.43 -15.06
C PRO A 32 -13.06 11.19 -14.04
N LEU A 33 -11.82 11.44 -14.45
CA LEU A 33 -10.60 11.35 -13.63
C LEU A 33 -10.14 9.93 -13.26
N LEU A 34 -10.85 8.86 -13.65
CA LEU A 34 -10.39 7.49 -13.34
C LEU A 34 -9.26 7.02 -14.23
N LEU A 35 -9.35 7.27 -15.55
CA LEU A 35 -8.24 6.97 -16.45
C LEU A 35 -7.00 7.77 -16.05
N PRO A 36 -5.83 7.13 -15.98
CA PRO A 36 -4.57 7.83 -15.77
C PRO A 36 -4.31 8.89 -16.83
N THR A 37 -3.67 9.98 -16.44
CA THR A 37 -3.26 11.05 -17.37
C THR A 37 -2.24 10.58 -18.41
N SER A 38 -1.48 9.54 -18.11
CA SER A 38 -0.53 8.90 -19.02
C SER A 38 -1.16 7.86 -19.96
N SER A 39 -2.46 7.54 -19.78
CA SER A 39 -3.13 6.52 -20.59
C SER A 39 -3.18 6.94 -22.05
N SER A 40 -2.73 6.06 -22.94
CA SER A 40 -2.78 6.25 -24.40
C SER A 40 -4.14 5.89 -25.01
N PHE A 41 -5.12 5.55 -24.17
CA PHE A 41 -6.42 5.05 -24.60
C PHE A 41 -7.19 6.10 -25.40
N MET A 42 -7.72 5.66 -26.54
CA MET A 42 -8.70 6.40 -27.35
C MET A 42 -9.93 5.52 -27.51
N ARG A 43 -11.11 6.13 -27.31
CA ARG A 43 -12.38 5.44 -27.56
C ARG A 43 -12.48 4.96 -28.98
N SER A 44 -13.19 3.85 -29.16
CA SER A 44 -13.43 3.23 -30.46
C SER A 44 -14.11 4.19 -31.44
N HIS A 45 -13.76 4.02 -32.72
CA HIS A 45 -14.41 4.70 -33.83
C HIS A 45 -14.90 3.68 -34.87
N PRO A 46 -16.22 3.56 -35.12
CA PRO A 46 -17.31 4.36 -34.55
C PRO A 46 -17.53 4.13 -33.03
N PRO A 47 -18.18 5.06 -32.31
CA PRO A 47 -18.43 4.93 -30.87
C PRO A 47 -19.26 3.69 -30.52
N LEU A 48 -18.97 3.07 -29.36
CA LEU A 48 -19.71 1.90 -28.87
C LEU A 48 -21.02 2.26 -28.14
N HIS A 49 -21.19 3.54 -27.79
CA HIS A 49 -22.35 4.08 -27.11
C HIS A 49 -22.44 5.61 -27.32
N GLU A 50 -23.61 6.19 -27.06
CA GLU A 50 -23.91 7.62 -27.34
C GLU A 50 -23.59 8.58 -26.19
N TYR A 51 -23.44 8.08 -24.96
CA TYR A 51 -23.18 8.94 -23.80
C TYR A 51 -21.69 9.27 -23.66
N ALA A 52 -21.39 10.52 -23.31
CA ALA A 52 -20.05 11.04 -23.13
C ALA A 52 -19.43 10.55 -21.81
N ASP A 53 -20.19 10.57 -20.72
CA ASP A 53 -19.75 10.18 -19.40
C ASP A 53 -20.90 9.58 -18.57
N LEU A 54 -20.57 9.19 -17.34
CA LEU A 54 -21.53 8.62 -16.41
C LEU A 54 -22.60 9.62 -15.97
N ASN A 55 -22.29 10.92 -15.87
CA ASN A 55 -23.28 11.93 -15.49
C ASN A 55 -24.39 12.03 -16.53
N GLN A 56 -24.05 11.97 -17.82
CA GLN A 56 -25.03 11.93 -18.89
C GLN A 56 -25.86 10.63 -18.85
N LEU A 57 -25.22 9.48 -18.63
CA LEU A 57 -25.90 8.19 -18.54
C LEU A 57 -26.91 8.15 -17.39
N THR A 58 -26.52 8.64 -16.21
CA THR A 58 -27.36 8.61 -15.01
C THR A 58 -28.30 9.82 -14.91
N GLN A 59 -28.18 10.80 -15.81
CA GLN A 59 -28.92 12.08 -15.76
C GLN A 59 -28.71 12.81 -14.42
N GLY A 60 -27.52 12.68 -13.83
CA GLY A 60 -27.16 13.26 -12.53
C GLY A 60 -27.71 12.51 -11.30
N ASP A 61 -28.39 11.37 -11.50
CA ASP A 61 -28.91 10.54 -10.41
C ASP A 61 -27.77 9.88 -9.61
N GLN A 62 -27.70 10.23 -8.33
CA GLN A 62 -26.65 9.77 -7.42
C GLN A 62 -26.76 8.28 -7.09
N GLU A 63 -27.96 7.73 -6.95
CA GLU A 63 -28.14 6.30 -6.64
C GLU A 63 -27.71 5.44 -7.83
N LYS A 64 -28.07 5.86 -9.05
CA LYS A 64 -27.62 5.19 -10.28
C LYS A 64 -26.10 5.28 -10.42
N MET A 65 -25.51 6.45 -10.14
CA MET A 65 -24.07 6.63 -10.18
C MET A 65 -23.33 5.70 -9.20
N ILE A 66 -23.84 5.54 -7.97
CA ILE A 66 -23.27 4.62 -6.98
C ILE A 66 -23.35 3.17 -7.51
N LYS A 67 -24.50 2.75 -8.05
CA LYS A 67 -24.67 1.41 -8.62
C LYS A 67 -23.72 1.15 -9.78
N CYS A 68 -23.51 2.13 -10.66
CA CYS A 68 -22.55 2.03 -11.75
C CYS A 68 -21.11 1.92 -11.22
N LYS A 69 -20.70 2.73 -10.23
CA LYS A 69 -19.39 2.63 -9.57
C LYS A 69 -19.18 1.25 -8.94
N GLN A 70 -20.19 0.72 -8.25
CA GLN A 70 -20.16 -0.63 -7.67
C GLN A 70 -19.96 -1.70 -8.74
N PHE A 71 -20.72 -1.63 -9.83
CA PHE A 71 -20.53 -2.52 -10.97
C PHE A 71 -19.11 -2.43 -11.54
N LEU A 72 -18.58 -1.22 -11.73
CA LEU A 72 -17.25 -1.02 -12.27
C LEU A 72 -16.18 -1.61 -11.34
N MET A 73 -16.28 -1.39 -10.02
CA MET A 73 -15.38 -2.01 -9.04
C MET A 73 -15.37 -3.53 -9.14
N THR A 74 -16.54 -4.17 -9.14
CA THR A 74 -16.67 -5.63 -9.26
C THR A 74 -16.14 -6.15 -10.60
N TYR A 75 -16.45 -5.45 -11.69
CA TYR A 75 -16.03 -5.88 -13.01
C TYR A 75 -14.51 -5.76 -13.21
N LEU A 76 -13.92 -4.64 -12.80
CA LEU A 76 -12.48 -4.42 -12.91
C LEU A 76 -11.70 -5.38 -12.00
N SER A 77 -12.19 -5.70 -10.81
CA SER A 77 -11.52 -6.66 -9.93
C SER A 77 -11.52 -8.08 -10.52
N GLU A 78 -12.63 -8.51 -11.14
CA GLU A 78 -12.69 -9.78 -11.88
C GLU A 78 -11.73 -9.78 -13.08
N VAL A 79 -11.72 -8.70 -13.86
CA VAL A 79 -10.86 -8.57 -15.04
C VAL A 79 -9.39 -8.57 -14.65
N ARG A 80 -9.02 -7.89 -13.56
CA ARG A 80 -7.64 -7.84 -13.03
C ARG A 80 -7.05 -9.23 -12.82
N SER A 81 -7.86 -10.20 -12.37
CA SER A 81 -7.44 -11.59 -12.16
C SER A 81 -7.27 -12.41 -13.44
N MET A 82 -7.54 -11.85 -14.62
CA MET A 82 -7.46 -12.54 -15.91
C MET A 82 -6.13 -12.23 -16.62
N ASP A 83 -5.51 -13.25 -17.22
CA ASP A 83 -4.21 -13.13 -17.94
C ASP A 83 -4.25 -12.21 -19.17
N VAL A 84 -5.45 -11.92 -19.69
CA VAL A 84 -5.68 -11.04 -20.86
C VAL A 84 -5.46 -9.54 -20.59
N THR A 85 -5.14 -9.16 -19.35
CA THR A 85 -4.98 -7.75 -18.94
C THR A 85 -3.60 -7.14 -19.19
N ASN A 86 -2.63 -7.91 -19.71
CA ASN A 86 -1.22 -7.49 -19.83
C ASN A 86 -0.98 -6.15 -20.56
N GLY A 87 -1.94 -5.63 -21.32
CA GLY A 87 -1.81 -4.35 -22.03
C GLY A 87 -2.28 -3.09 -21.29
N TYR A 88 -2.97 -3.21 -20.16
CA TYR A 88 -3.59 -2.05 -19.47
C TYR A 88 -3.78 -2.26 -17.97
N LYS A 89 -2.86 -3.00 -17.32
CA LYS A 89 -2.87 -3.20 -15.86
C LYS A 89 -2.79 -1.90 -15.07
N GLU A 90 -1.99 -0.95 -15.55
CA GLU A 90 -1.86 0.38 -14.91
C GLU A 90 -3.18 1.14 -14.87
N ASP A 91 -3.93 1.12 -15.99
CA ASP A 91 -5.23 1.75 -16.10
C ASP A 91 -6.25 1.10 -15.16
N ILE A 92 -6.26 -0.25 -15.08
CA ILE A 92 -7.15 -1.00 -14.19
C ILE A 92 -6.82 -0.72 -12.72
N ASP A 93 -5.57 -0.92 -12.31
CA ASP A 93 -5.16 -0.84 -10.91
C ASP A 93 -5.31 0.60 -10.39
N THR A 94 -4.95 1.60 -11.20
CA THR A 94 -5.14 3.02 -10.85
C THR A 94 -6.62 3.38 -10.73
N ALA A 95 -7.49 2.88 -11.62
CA ALA A 95 -8.93 3.11 -11.53
C ALA A 95 -9.54 2.43 -10.30
N LEU A 96 -9.16 1.19 -10.01
CA LEU A 96 -9.59 0.46 -8.81
C LEU A 96 -9.16 1.19 -7.54
N LEU A 97 -7.90 1.62 -7.45
CA LEU A 97 -7.40 2.41 -6.32
C LEU A 97 -8.25 3.66 -6.11
N LYS A 98 -8.50 4.42 -7.17
CA LYS A 98 -9.30 5.65 -7.10
C LYS A 98 -10.73 5.38 -6.63
N LEU A 99 -11.38 4.35 -7.16
CA LEU A 99 -12.73 3.93 -6.77
C LEU A 99 -12.80 3.44 -5.33
N TYR A 100 -11.85 2.60 -4.90
CA TYR A 100 -11.79 2.07 -3.54
C TYR A 100 -11.51 3.16 -2.51
N ALA A 101 -10.60 4.09 -2.82
CA ALA A 101 -10.29 5.23 -1.96
C ALA A 101 -11.51 6.15 -1.78
N GLU A 102 -12.21 6.48 -2.87
CA GLU A 102 -13.41 7.32 -2.83
C GLU A 102 -14.55 6.67 -2.05
N SER A 103 -14.72 5.35 -2.20
CA SER A 103 -15.85 4.60 -1.63
C SER A 103 -15.59 4.04 -0.23
N ASN A 104 -14.42 4.27 0.35
CA ASN A 104 -13.96 3.60 1.59
C ASN A 104 -14.06 2.06 1.50
N HIS A 105 -13.72 1.50 0.34
CA HIS A 105 -13.85 0.06 0.09
C HIS A 105 -12.75 -0.72 0.82
N GLU A 106 -13.09 -1.86 1.42
CA GLU A 106 -12.17 -2.69 2.22
C GLU A 106 -10.96 -3.20 1.41
N SER A 107 -11.18 -3.52 0.14
CA SER A 107 -10.14 -4.03 -0.77
C SER A 107 -9.05 -3.02 -1.17
N LEU A 108 -9.11 -1.76 -0.70
CA LEU A 108 -8.06 -0.78 -0.98
C LEU A 108 -6.69 -1.25 -0.49
N LEU A 109 -6.64 -1.78 0.74
CA LEU A 109 -5.37 -2.22 1.33
C LEU A 109 -4.88 -3.51 0.67
N ASP A 110 -5.77 -4.45 0.39
CA ASP A 110 -5.43 -5.70 -0.30
C ASP A 110 -4.82 -5.44 -1.69
N LEU A 111 -5.34 -4.45 -2.41
CA LEU A 111 -4.78 -4.01 -3.69
C LEU A 111 -3.34 -3.51 -3.53
N LEU A 112 -3.06 -2.71 -2.50
CA LEU A 112 -1.78 -2.04 -2.31
C LEU A 112 -0.70 -2.93 -1.67
N VAL A 113 -1.09 -3.96 -0.91
CA VAL A 113 -0.16 -4.94 -0.32
C VAL A 113 0.21 -6.05 -1.32
N SER A 114 -0.64 -6.31 -2.32
CA SER A 114 -0.34 -7.25 -3.40
C SER A 114 0.48 -6.59 -4.53
N GLU A 115 1.05 -7.40 -5.42
CA GLU A 115 1.65 -6.89 -6.66
C GLU A 115 0.59 -6.06 -7.40
N ASN A 116 0.92 -4.80 -7.68
CA ASN A 116 0.02 -3.85 -8.31
C ASN A 116 0.78 -2.90 -9.24
N PHE A 117 0.04 -2.32 -10.18
CA PHE A 117 0.53 -1.41 -11.20
C PHE A 117 -0.07 0.00 -11.03
N CYS A 118 -0.45 0.37 -9.81
CA CYS A 118 -1.03 1.68 -9.53
C CYS A 118 -0.01 2.78 -9.85
N LEU A 119 -0.39 3.75 -10.69
CA LEU A 119 0.49 4.84 -11.06
C LEU A 119 0.57 5.87 -9.92
N LEU A 120 1.78 6.06 -9.38
CA LEU A 120 2.03 6.98 -8.28
C LEU A 120 1.60 8.41 -8.60
N SER A 121 1.89 8.89 -9.81
CA SER A 121 1.56 10.25 -10.29
C SER A 121 0.08 10.59 -10.19
N ASP A 122 -0.79 9.60 -10.42
CA ASP A 122 -2.23 9.76 -10.48
C ASP A 122 -2.92 9.35 -9.18
N SER A 123 -2.28 8.49 -8.40
CA SER A 123 -2.85 7.88 -7.20
C SER A 123 -2.54 8.67 -5.93
N ALA A 124 -1.34 9.28 -5.83
CA ALA A 124 -0.91 9.94 -4.58
C ALA A 124 -1.84 11.08 -4.17
N ALA A 125 -2.04 12.07 -5.05
CA ALA A 125 -2.94 13.20 -4.79
C ALA A 125 -4.40 12.77 -4.56
N TRP A 126 -4.81 11.63 -5.16
CA TRP A 126 -6.14 11.08 -4.95
C TRP A 126 -6.29 10.49 -3.54
N LEU A 127 -5.30 9.71 -3.07
CA LEU A 127 -5.29 9.18 -1.71
C LEU A 127 -5.24 10.31 -0.67
N GLU A 128 -4.43 11.35 -0.90
CA GLU A 128 -4.38 12.54 -0.03
C GLU A 128 -5.74 13.24 0.06
N LYS A 129 -6.37 13.50 -1.10
CA LYS A 129 -7.70 14.12 -1.18
C LYS A 129 -8.74 13.34 -0.37
N HIS A 130 -8.66 12.01 -0.40
CA HIS A 130 -9.56 11.11 0.33
C HIS A 130 -9.06 10.72 1.73
N LYS A 131 -7.99 11.36 2.22
CA LYS A 131 -7.39 11.13 3.55
C LYS A 131 -7.04 9.67 3.81
N LYS A 132 -6.47 9.00 2.82
CA LYS A 132 -6.02 7.60 2.86
C LYS A 132 -4.50 7.55 3.03
N PHE A 133 -4.01 8.07 4.15
CA PHE A 133 -2.58 8.28 4.37
C PHE A 133 -1.82 6.99 4.65
N PHE A 134 -2.41 6.03 5.38
CA PHE A 134 -1.82 4.71 5.56
C PHE A 134 -1.65 4.00 4.20
N ALA A 135 -2.69 4.02 3.37
CA ALA A 135 -2.68 3.48 2.01
C ALA A 135 -1.68 4.22 1.10
N LEU A 136 -1.53 5.55 1.25
CA LEU A 136 -0.52 6.31 0.52
C LEU A 136 0.90 5.85 0.89
N GLY A 137 1.16 5.52 2.16
CA GLY A 137 2.43 4.93 2.55
C GLY A 137 2.67 3.56 1.91
N LEU A 138 1.64 2.71 1.81
CA LEU A 138 1.75 1.43 1.08
C LEU A 138 2.06 1.64 -0.41
N LEU A 139 1.46 2.65 -1.04
CA LEU A 139 1.74 3.02 -2.43
C LEU A 139 3.18 3.52 -2.62
N TYR A 140 3.70 4.31 -1.68
CA TYR A 140 5.11 4.72 -1.70
C TYR A 140 6.03 3.50 -1.59
N HIS A 141 5.73 2.58 -0.67
CA HIS A 141 6.50 1.35 -0.51
C HIS A 141 6.51 0.48 -1.78
N SER A 142 5.34 0.24 -2.40
CA SER A 142 5.25 -0.54 -3.63
C SER A 142 5.99 0.09 -4.82
N ASN A 143 6.27 1.40 -4.75
CA ASN A 143 7.06 2.15 -5.72
C ASN A 143 8.54 2.35 -5.29
N GLY A 144 9.01 1.62 -4.26
CA GLY A 144 10.40 1.68 -3.79
C GLY A 144 10.76 2.97 -3.04
N GLN A 145 9.78 3.71 -2.54
CA GLN A 145 9.96 4.96 -1.80
C GLN A 145 9.78 4.76 -0.29
N ASP A 146 10.48 3.79 0.29
CA ASP A 146 10.34 3.39 1.70
C ASP A 146 10.58 4.54 2.69
N ALA A 147 11.50 5.44 2.37
CA ALA A 147 11.75 6.62 3.20
C ALA A 147 10.53 7.54 3.30
N ALA A 148 9.78 7.73 2.19
CA ALA A 148 8.56 8.52 2.17
C ALA A 148 7.41 7.80 2.88
N ALA A 149 7.30 6.47 2.70
CA ALA A 149 6.33 5.64 3.40
C ALA A 149 6.49 5.74 4.93
N LEU A 150 7.72 5.57 5.43
CA LEU A 150 8.04 5.66 6.85
C LEU A 150 7.78 7.05 7.42
N GLN A 151 8.17 8.11 6.71
CA GLN A 151 7.87 9.49 7.15
C GLN A 151 6.37 9.67 7.36
N LEU A 152 5.56 9.23 6.39
CA LEU A 152 4.12 9.38 6.47
C LEU A 152 3.50 8.55 7.60
N TRP A 153 3.91 7.29 7.77
CA TRP A 153 3.42 6.44 8.85
C TRP A 153 3.83 6.96 10.24
N ILE A 154 5.05 7.49 10.39
CA ILE A 154 5.51 8.12 11.62
C ILE A 154 4.67 9.35 11.96
N GLN A 155 4.35 10.20 10.97
CA GLN A 155 3.46 11.35 11.17
C GLN A 155 2.06 10.94 11.66
N ILE A 156 1.56 9.78 11.22
CA ILE A 156 0.29 9.23 11.72
C ILE A 156 0.44 8.78 13.18
N VAL A 157 1.49 8.03 13.52
CA VAL A 157 1.73 7.55 14.90
C VAL A 157 1.94 8.72 15.87
N ASN A 158 2.68 9.75 15.46
CA ASN A 158 2.88 10.96 16.24
C ASN A 158 1.61 11.82 16.39
N GLY A 159 0.53 11.49 15.67
CA GLY A 159 -0.74 12.24 15.69
C GLY A 159 -0.73 13.53 14.87
N GLU A 160 0.30 13.77 14.06
CA GLU A 160 0.40 14.92 13.14
C GLU A 160 -0.61 14.81 11.99
N ILE A 161 -0.87 13.58 11.55
CA ILE A 161 -1.84 13.24 10.52
C ILE A 161 -2.88 12.29 11.09
N GLN A 162 -4.17 12.57 10.82
CA GLN A 162 -5.27 11.73 11.28
C GLN A 162 -5.56 10.63 10.26
N ASP A 163 -5.24 9.39 10.63
CA ASP A 163 -5.62 8.19 9.90
C ASP A 163 -5.81 7.02 10.89
N SER A 164 -7.06 6.56 11.02
CA SER A 164 -7.43 5.47 11.94
C SER A 164 -7.56 4.12 11.24
N THR A 165 -7.06 3.98 10.01
CA THR A 165 -7.17 2.75 9.21
C THR A 165 -6.48 1.58 9.91
N ARG A 166 -5.39 1.85 10.64
CA ARG A 166 -4.59 0.82 11.31
C ARG A 166 -4.28 1.24 12.75
N THR A 167 -4.65 0.39 13.71
CA THR A 167 -4.47 0.67 15.15
C THR A 167 -3.11 0.21 15.68
N ASP A 168 -2.54 -0.81 15.08
CA ASP A 168 -1.21 -1.39 15.35
C ASP A 168 -0.11 -0.77 14.45
N LEU A 169 -0.27 0.48 14.01
CA LEU A 169 0.62 1.09 13.03
C LEU A 169 2.08 1.17 13.52
N TYR A 170 2.29 1.41 14.82
CA TYR A 170 3.63 1.41 15.40
C TYR A 170 4.30 0.03 15.25
N ASP A 171 3.61 -1.04 15.65
CA ASP A 171 4.14 -2.41 15.53
C ASP A 171 4.39 -2.78 14.05
N TYR A 172 3.51 -2.35 13.16
CA TYR A 172 3.71 -2.50 11.72
C TYR A 172 4.99 -1.81 11.21
N ILE A 173 5.29 -0.59 11.67
CA ILE A 173 6.54 0.11 11.31
C ILE A 173 7.76 -0.65 11.85
N VAL A 174 7.69 -1.21 13.06
CA VAL A 174 8.76 -2.03 13.64
C VAL A 174 9.00 -3.28 12.78
N ASP A 175 7.93 -3.99 12.41
CA ASP A 175 8.03 -5.19 11.56
C ASP A 175 8.59 -4.86 10.17
N PHE A 176 8.16 -3.72 9.61
CA PHE A 176 8.69 -3.20 8.36
C PHE A 176 10.19 -2.94 8.43
N LEU A 177 10.66 -2.19 9.43
CA LEU A 177 12.09 -1.90 9.62
C LEU A 177 12.90 -3.16 9.97
N THR A 178 12.30 -4.10 10.70
CA THR A 178 12.92 -5.39 11.01
C THR A 178 13.22 -6.18 9.73
N SER A 179 12.36 -6.10 8.73
CA SER A 179 12.52 -6.79 7.44
C SER A 179 13.20 -5.94 6.35
N CYS A 180 13.45 -4.65 6.62
CA CYS A 180 13.98 -3.70 5.65
C CYS A 180 15.46 -3.96 5.34
N SER A 181 15.82 -4.16 4.08
CA SER A 181 17.21 -4.40 3.65
C SER A 181 18.09 -3.14 3.65
N ASP A 182 17.49 -1.94 3.66
CA ASP A 182 18.20 -0.68 3.77
C ASP A 182 18.59 -0.40 5.23
N HIS A 183 19.81 -0.75 5.61
CA HIS A 183 20.30 -0.55 6.97
C HIS A 183 20.48 0.93 7.34
N GLU A 184 20.74 1.82 6.38
CA GLU A 184 20.83 3.26 6.67
C GLU A 184 19.47 3.79 7.11
N LEU A 185 18.41 3.30 6.47
CA LEU A 185 17.03 3.62 6.83
C LEU A 185 16.66 3.08 8.22
N VAL A 186 17.06 1.84 8.54
CA VAL A 186 16.87 1.28 9.89
C VAL A 186 17.57 2.12 10.94
N TRP A 187 18.83 2.49 10.74
CA TRP A 187 19.57 3.33 11.67
C TRP A 187 18.97 4.72 11.83
N LYS A 188 18.48 5.31 10.74
CA LYS A 188 17.83 6.63 10.75
C LYS A 188 16.62 6.67 11.67
N TYR A 189 15.84 5.59 11.73
CA TYR A 189 14.61 5.54 12.54
C TYR A 189 14.75 4.77 13.86
N ALA A 190 15.92 4.18 14.14
CA ALA A 190 16.15 3.40 15.35
C ALA A 190 15.87 4.20 16.63
N GLU A 191 16.31 5.46 16.71
CA GLU A 191 16.08 6.31 17.89
C GLU A 191 14.58 6.53 18.12
N TRP A 192 13.83 6.90 17.08
CA TRP A 192 12.37 7.12 17.18
C TRP A 192 11.63 5.86 17.65
N ILE A 193 11.99 4.69 17.12
CA ILE A 193 11.43 3.41 17.52
C ILE A 193 11.72 3.12 19.00
N LEU A 194 12.98 3.26 19.43
CA LEU A 194 13.39 2.94 20.80
C LEU A 194 12.78 3.91 21.83
N GLU A 195 12.63 5.19 21.48
CA GLU A 195 11.95 6.18 22.34
C GLU A 195 10.46 5.88 22.53
N HIS A 196 9.79 5.33 21.52
CA HIS A 196 8.37 4.97 21.61
C HIS A 196 8.13 3.72 22.46
N ASN A 197 8.89 2.65 22.20
CA ASN A 197 8.79 1.42 22.96
C ASN A 197 10.09 0.62 22.87
N GLU A 198 10.91 0.70 23.92
CA GLU A 198 12.17 -0.04 24.04
C GLU A 198 12.01 -1.56 23.84
N GLU A 199 10.95 -2.13 24.40
CA GLU A 199 10.74 -3.57 24.44
C GLU A 199 10.52 -4.19 23.07
N VAL A 200 9.78 -3.47 22.22
CA VAL A 200 9.45 -3.86 20.85
C VAL A 200 10.52 -3.35 19.89
N GLY A 201 11.05 -2.15 20.15
CA GLY A 201 11.99 -1.48 19.26
C GLY A 201 13.31 -2.20 19.05
N VAL A 202 13.76 -2.99 20.04
CA VAL A 202 14.97 -3.83 19.90
C VAL A 202 14.86 -4.88 18.77
N TYR A 203 13.65 -5.22 18.33
CA TYR A 203 13.42 -6.22 17.28
C TYR A 203 14.01 -5.84 15.94
N ILE A 204 14.16 -4.54 15.65
CA ILE A 204 14.82 -4.07 14.43
C ILE A 204 16.28 -4.53 14.34
N PHE A 205 16.90 -4.95 15.45
CA PHE A 205 18.26 -5.50 15.48
C PHE A 205 18.32 -7.01 15.76
N THR A 206 17.34 -7.56 16.49
CA THR A 206 17.40 -8.96 16.96
C THR A 206 16.60 -9.95 16.10
N LYS A 207 15.50 -9.51 15.49
CA LYS A 207 14.60 -10.37 14.70
C LYS A 207 14.79 -10.23 13.18
N ARG A 208 15.97 -9.79 12.76
CA ARG A 208 16.35 -9.62 11.34
C ARG A 208 16.25 -10.94 10.55
N PRO A 209 15.96 -10.90 9.23
CA PRO A 209 16.03 -12.05 8.34
C PRO A 209 17.38 -12.78 8.41
N LEU A 210 17.38 -14.09 8.14
CA LEU A 210 18.58 -14.94 8.26
C LEU A 210 19.73 -14.46 7.37
N GLU A 211 19.40 -13.99 6.17
CA GLU A 211 20.37 -13.50 5.19
C GLU A 211 21.19 -12.31 5.71
N ASP A 212 20.58 -11.44 6.53
CA ASP A 212 21.27 -10.31 7.16
C ASP A 212 22.06 -10.73 8.38
N GLN A 213 21.55 -11.72 9.11
CA GLN A 213 22.23 -12.27 10.27
C GLN A 213 23.56 -12.94 9.89
N GLU A 214 23.62 -13.62 8.75
CA GLU A 214 24.85 -14.26 8.26
C GLU A 214 25.90 -13.24 7.82
N LYS A 215 25.48 -12.08 7.32
CA LYS A 215 26.36 -10.99 6.87
C LYS A 215 26.90 -10.14 8.02
N ASN A 216 26.41 -10.33 9.25
CA ASN A 216 26.66 -9.42 10.38
C ASN A 216 26.41 -7.95 10.00
N SER A 217 25.30 -7.70 9.30
CA SER A 217 24.94 -6.39 8.77
C SER A 217 24.89 -5.27 9.82
N PHE A 218 24.59 -5.62 11.07
CA PHE A 218 24.63 -4.72 12.22
C PHE A 218 25.79 -5.09 13.14
N ASN A 219 26.77 -4.18 13.24
CA ASN A 219 27.88 -4.33 14.16
C ASN A 219 27.37 -4.29 15.61
N GLN A 220 27.77 -5.27 16.42
CA GLN A 220 27.31 -5.42 17.80
C GLN A 220 27.69 -4.25 18.71
N ASP A 221 28.90 -3.71 18.55
CA ASP A 221 29.37 -2.59 19.37
C ASP A 221 28.58 -1.31 19.05
N ASP A 222 28.22 -1.11 17.78
CA ASP A 222 27.38 0.00 17.35
C ASP A 222 25.95 -0.12 17.86
N VAL A 223 25.36 -1.33 17.80
CA VAL A 223 24.04 -1.59 18.40
C VAL A 223 24.07 -1.38 19.91
N ILE A 224 25.06 -1.92 20.63
CA ILE A 224 25.19 -1.69 22.08
C ILE A 224 25.34 -0.20 22.37
N LYS A 225 26.15 0.54 21.60
CA LYS A 225 26.31 1.99 21.76
C LYS A 225 24.99 2.73 21.60
N CYS A 226 24.17 2.35 20.62
CA CYS A 226 22.82 2.88 20.41
C CYS A 226 21.91 2.57 21.62
N LEU A 227 21.90 1.32 22.06
CA LEU A 227 21.00 0.83 23.11
C LEU A 227 21.39 1.29 24.53
N LYS A 228 22.57 1.89 24.75
CA LYS A 228 22.98 2.41 26.08
C LYS A 228 21.99 3.40 26.69
N LYS A 229 21.22 4.13 25.87
CA LYS A 229 20.17 5.05 26.34
C LYS A 229 18.86 4.34 26.72
N TYR A 230 18.72 3.07 26.35
CA TYR A 230 17.49 2.28 26.39
C TYR A 230 17.75 0.98 27.17
N PRO A 231 17.70 1.03 28.52
CA PRO A 231 18.11 -0.08 29.39
C PRO A 231 17.35 -1.38 29.10
N VAL A 232 16.06 -1.30 28.77
CA VAL A 232 15.23 -2.48 28.53
C VAL A 232 15.64 -3.15 27.22
N SER A 233 15.82 -2.35 26.15
CA SER A 233 16.33 -2.86 24.88
C SER A 233 17.75 -3.42 25.01
N LEU A 234 18.62 -2.75 25.78
CA LEU A 234 20.00 -3.21 25.99
C LEU A 234 20.04 -4.58 26.65
N VAL A 235 19.27 -4.79 27.72
CA VAL A 235 19.19 -6.11 28.38
C VAL A 235 18.68 -7.17 27.40
N LYS A 236 17.59 -6.91 26.68
CA LYS A 236 17.05 -7.85 25.68
C LYS A 236 18.06 -8.17 24.57
N TYR A 237 18.82 -7.18 24.11
CA TYR A 237 19.86 -7.38 23.11
C TYR A 237 21.02 -8.23 23.62
N LEU A 238 21.47 -8.00 24.86
CA LEU A 238 22.52 -8.80 25.49
C LEU A 238 22.06 -10.25 25.73
N GLU A 239 20.81 -10.46 26.14
CA GLU A 239 20.19 -11.78 26.23
C GLU A 239 20.21 -12.49 24.88
N TYR A 240 19.80 -11.80 23.81
CA TYR A 240 19.87 -12.31 22.43
C TYR A 240 21.30 -12.74 22.03
N LEU A 241 22.31 -11.91 22.32
CA LEU A 241 23.70 -12.24 21.98
C LEU A 241 24.22 -13.50 22.70
N VAL A 242 23.81 -13.68 23.97
CA VAL A 242 24.24 -14.82 24.80
C VAL A 242 23.48 -16.09 24.45
N LEU A 243 22.16 -16.00 24.35
CA LEU A 243 21.27 -17.16 24.23
C LEU A 243 21.16 -17.65 22.78
N GLU A 244 21.00 -16.72 21.84
CA GLU A 244 20.74 -17.07 20.43
C GLU A 244 22.03 -17.07 19.62
N LYS A 245 22.86 -16.03 19.73
CA LYS A 245 24.14 -15.95 18.99
C LYS A 245 25.29 -16.72 19.64
N ARG A 246 25.11 -17.23 20.88
CA ARG A 246 26.10 -18.01 21.65
C ARG A 246 27.48 -17.34 21.74
N ILE A 247 27.52 -16.01 21.78
CA ILE A 247 28.77 -15.26 21.91
C ILE A 247 29.27 -15.41 23.35
N LYS A 248 30.55 -15.74 23.53
CA LYS A 248 31.12 -16.03 24.86
C LYS A 248 30.99 -14.80 25.79
N LYS A 249 30.43 -15.05 26.99
CA LYS A 249 30.05 -14.08 28.03
C LYS A 249 31.12 -13.07 28.47
N GLU A 250 32.41 -13.37 28.33
CA GLU A 250 33.50 -12.61 28.96
C GLU A 250 33.64 -11.15 28.48
N LYS A 251 33.13 -10.79 27.29
CA LYS A 251 33.21 -9.40 26.78
C LYS A 251 32.09 -8.47 27.27
N TYR A 252 30.95 -8.99 27.72
CA TYR A 252 29.75 -8.17 27.97
C TYR A 252 29.35 -8.04 29.44
N HIS A 253 30.04 -8.73 30.36
CA HIS A 253 29.83 -8.57 31.80
C HIS A 253 30.00 -7.12 32.28
N THR A 254 30.81 -6.32 31.59
CA THR A 254 31.06 -4.90 31.93
C THR A 254 29.86 -3.98 31.63
N TYR A 255 28.87 -4.43 30.85
CA TYR A 255 27.71 -3.60 30.48
C TYR A 255 26.43 -3.91 31.29
N LEU A 256 26.45 -4.93 32.15
CA LEU A 256 25.33 -5.36 33.01
C LEU A 256 25.51 -4.92 34.48
N THR A 257 26.54 -4.14 34.78
CA THR A 257 26.82 -3.50 36.09
C THR A 257 26.76 -2.00 35.94
#